data_AF-A0A1H0PIP0-F1
#
_entry.id   AF-A0A1H0PIP0-F1
#
_cell.length_a   1.000
_cell.length_b   1.000
_cell.length_c   1.000
_cell.angle_alpha   90.00
_cell.angle_beta   90.00
_cell.angle_gamma   90.00
#
_symmetry.space_group_name_H-M   'P 1'
#
loop_
_entity.id
_entity.type
_entity.pdbx_description
1 polymer ?
#
loop_
_entity_poly.entity_id
_entity_poly.type
_entity_poly.pdbx_seq_one_letter_code
_entity_poly.pdbx_strand_id
1 'polypeptide(L)'
;MALAERQEAFHRAVVDVVYETMDQLARTESPHEVFELRERLRDALPWWRGLLRVHEPNERHRCKSCRAWYGRHRAWPCPVWRDAVQALHQLNDMYGFLGASDPASWTGRPGERVVVTGPQASRND
;
A
#
# COMPACT_ATOMS: atom_id res chain seq x y z
N MET A 1 -0.44 0.99 -30.12
CA MET A 1 -0.25 1.61 -28.79
C MET A 1 1.21 1.56 -28.39
N ALA A 2 1.76 2.68 -27.93
CA ALA A 2 3.15 2.79 -27.53
C ALA A 2 3.45 1.96 -26.26
N LEU A 3 4.71 1.54 -26.06
CA LEU A 3 5.12 0.78 -24.87
C LEU A 3 4.83 1.52 -23.55
N ALA A 4 5.01 2.84 -23.54
CA ALA A 4 4.74 3.69 -22.38
C ALA A 4 3.26 3.70 -21.99
N GLU A 5 2.35 3.76 -22.97
CA GLU A 5 0.90 3.71 -22.74
C GLU A 5 0.48 2.37 -22.14
N ARG A 6 1.06 1.26 -22.64
CA ARG A 6 0.81 -0.08 -22.08
C ARG A 6 1.32 -0.23 -20.66
N GLN A 7 2.48 0.35 -20.36
CA GLN A 7 3.04 0.34 -19.01
C GLN A 7 2.18 1.15 -18.04
N GLU A 8 1.72 2.34 -18.44
CA GLU A 8 0.84 3.15 -17.61
C GLU A 8 -0.51 2.48 -17.36
N ALA A 9 -1.11 1.90 -18.40
CA ALA A 9 -2.35 1.13 -18.28
C ALA A 9 -2.19 -0.08 -17.35
N PHE A 10 -1.06 -0.80 -17.45
CA PHE A 10 -0.74 -1.90 -16.55
C PHE A 10 -0.59 -1.43 -15.09
N HIS A 11 0.10 -0.32 -14.85
CA HIS A 11 0.24 0.23 -13.50
C HIS A 11 -1.12 0.56 -12.89
N ARG A 12 -1.98 1.27 -13.63
CA ARG A 12 -3.34 1.60 -13.18
C ARG A 12 -4.15 0.33 -12.91
N ALA A 13 -4.17 -0.62 -13.83
CA ALA A 13 -4.91 -1.87 -13.65
C ALA A 13 -4.48 -2.67 -12.41
N VAL A 14 -3.18 -2.74 -12.10
CA VAL A 14 -2.69 -3.44 -10.90
C VAL A 14 -3.07 -2.70 -9.62
N VAL A 15 -3.03 -1.36 -9.62
CA VAL A 15 -3.53 -0.53 -8.51
C VAL A 15 -5.02 -0.81 -8.31
N ASP A 16 -5.81 -0.66 -9.36
CA ASP A 16 -7.28 -0.78 -9.31
C ASP A 16 -7.70 -2.17 -8.82
N VAL A 17 -7.15 -3.25 -9.39
CA VAL A 17 -7.53 -4.62 -9.00
C VAL A 17 -7.24 -4.91 -7.52
N VAL A 18 -6.07 -4.51 -7.00
CA VAL A 18 -5.73 -4.77 -5.59
C VAL A 18 -6.71 -4.05 -4.67
N TYR A 19 -6.96 -2.77 -4.93
CA TYR A 19 -7.75 -1.95 -4.03
C TYR A 19 -9.25 -2.18 -4.17
N GLU A 20 -9.77 -2.39 -5.37
CA GLU A 20 -11.17 -2.80 -5.58
C GLU A 20 -11.44 -4.16 -4.93
N THR A 21 -10.49 -5.10 -5.02
CA THR A 21 -10.66 -6.41 -4.39
C THR A 21 -10.65 -6.30 -2.87
N MET A 22 -9.81 -5.43 -2.29
CA MET A 22 -9.83 -5.13 -0.86
C MET A 22 -11.12 -4.44 -0.42
N ASP A 23 -11.64 -3.49 -1.21
CA ASP A 23 -12.91 -2.81 -0.97
C ASP A 23 -14.08 -3.81 -0.96
N GLN A 24 -14.14 -4.68 -1.97
CA GLN A 24 -15.16 -5.72 -2.08
C GLN A 24 -15.08 -6.71 -0.90
N LEU A 25 -13.87 -7.13 -0.52
CA LEU A 25 -13.66 -8.02 0.64
C LEU A 25 -14.19 -7.43 1.94
N ALA A 26 -14.07 -6.11 2.12
CA ALA A 26 -14.52 -5.45 3.33
C ALA A 26 -16.05 -5.26 3.40
N ARG A 27 -16.75 -5.41 2.27
CA ARG A 27 -18.22 -5.26 2.18
C ARG A 27 -18.98 -6.58 2.07
N THR A 28 -18.36 -7.63 1.54
CA THR A 28 -19.06 -8.91 1.34
C THR A 28 -19.15 -9.71 2.63
N GLU A 29 -20.31 -10.30 2.87
CA GLU A 29 -20.56 -11.28 3.95
C GLU A 29 -20.70 -12.71 3.39
N SER A 30 -20.66 -12.88 2.07
CA SER A 30 -20.81 -14.18 1.41
C SER A 30 -19.52 -15.01 1.51
N PRO A 31 -19.54 -16.20 2.14
CA PRO A 31 -18.34 -17.02 2.28
C PRO A 31 -17.69 -17.40 0.94
N HIS A 32 -18.50 -17.61 -0.10
CA HIS A 32 -18.02 -17.94 -1.43
C HIS A 32 -17.36 -16.73 -2.11
N GLU A 33 -17.97 -15.55 -2.04
CA GLU A 33 -17.38 -14.33 -2.60
C GLU A 33 -16.08 -13.95 -1.88
N VAL A 34 -16.03 -14.10 -0.56
CA VAL A 34 -14.81 -13.88 0.23
C VAL A 34 -13.67 -14.78 -0.26
N PHE A 35 -13.96 -16.04 -0.60
CA PHE A 35 -12.96 -16.96 -1.15
C PHE A 35 -12.43 -16.47 -2.51
N GLU A 36 -13.32 -16.18 -3.46
CA GLU A 36 -12.95 -15.71 -4.80
C GLU A 36 -12.14 -14.41 -4.77
N LEU A 37 -12.56 -13.46 -3.93
CA LEU A 37 -11.84 -12.19 -3.78
C LEU A 37 -10.47 -12.37 -3.12
N ARG A 38 -10.32 -13.32 -2.19
CA ARG A 38 -9.00 -13.66 -1.61
C ARG A 38 -8.07 -14.26 -2.65
N GLU A 39 -8.56 -15.12 -3.53
CA GLU A 39 -7.77 -15.66 -4.65
C GLU A 39 -7.36 -14.55 -5.62
N ARG A 40 -8.29 -13.69 -6.04
CA ARG A 40 -7.97 -12.53 -6.88
C ARG A 40 -6.93 -11.63 -6.24
N LEU A 41 -7.02 -11.38 -4.93
CA LEU A 41 -6.02 -10.59 -4.21
C LEU A 41 -4.66 -11.31 -4.17
N ARG A 42 -4.63 -12.62 -3.92
CA ARG A 42 -3.40 -13.43 -3.94
C ARG A 42 -2.69 -13.35 -5.29
N ASP A 43 -3.44 -13.34 -6.39
CA ASP A 43 -2.88 -13.21 -7.74
C ASP A 43 -2.36 -11.80 -8.04
N ALA A 44 -3.04 -10.76 -7.53
CA ALA A 44 -2.66 -9.37 -7.77
C ALA A 44 -1.47 -8.90 -6.91
N LEU A 45 -1.32 -9.44 -5.70
CA LEU A 45 -0.31 -8.99 -4.72
C LEU A 45 1.15 -9.10 -5.20
N PRO A 46 1.59 -10.15 -5.91
CA PRO A 46 2.95 -10.20 -6.48
C PRO A 46 3.22 -9.04 -7.44
N TRP A 47 2.26 -8.71 -8.30
CA TRP A 47 2.37 -7.60 -9.26
C TRP A 47 2.41 -6.26 -8.55
N TRP A 48 1.57 -6.09 -7.54
CA TRP A 48 1.56 -4.92 -6.66
C TRP A 48 2.92 -4.67 -6.00
N ARG A 49 3.46 -5.70 -5.36
CA ARG A 49 4.79 -5.63 -4.71
C ARG A 49 5.90 -5.36 -5.72
N GLY A 50 5.82 -5.96 -6.90
CA GLY A 50 6.74 -5.69 -8.01
C GLY A 50 6.71 -4.23 -8.46
N LEU A 51 5.52 -3.67 -8.64
CA LEU A 51 5.30 -2.27 -9.01
C LEU A 51 5.92 -1.33 -7.97
N LEU A 52 5.61 -1.51 -6.69
CA LEU A 52 6.17 -0.68 -5.62
C LEU A 52 7.70 -0.80 -5.55
N ARG A 53 8.24 -2.02 -5.66
CA ARG A 53 9.68 -2.26 -5.63
C ARG A 53 10.44 -1.57 -6.77
N VAL A 54 9.86 -1.57 -7.98
CA VAL A 54 10.42 -0.85 -9.14
C VAL A 54 10.44 0.67 -8.94
N HIS A 55 9.52 1.18 -8.12
CA HIS A 55 9.36 2.61 -7.83
C HIS A 55 9.97 3.04 -6.49
N GLU A 56 10.67 2.15 -5.78
CA GLU A 56 11.38 2.47 -4.56
C GLU A 56 12.39 3.61 -4.77
N PRO A 57 12.55 4.50 -3.76
CA PRO A 57 13.55 5.54 -3.83
C PRO A 57 14.96 4.93 -3.84
N ASN A 58 15.88 5.58 -4.55
CA ASN A 58 17.32 5.37 -4.36
C ASN A 58 17.84 6.19 -3.18
N GLU A 59 19.14 6.09 -2.90
CA GLU A 59 19.85 6.81 -1.82
C GLU A 59 19.67 8.34 -1.87
N ARG A 60 19.29 8.89 -3.03
CA ARG A 60 19.07 10.33 -3.24
C ARG A 60 17.59 10.72 -3.17
N HIS A 61 16.74 9.87 -2.62
CA HIS A 61 15.28 10.04 -2.59
C HIS A 61 14.65 10.27 -3.97
N ARG A 62 15.13 9.53 -4.98
CA ARG A 62 14.58 9.58 -6.36
C ARG A 62 14.10 8.21 -6.81
N CYS A 63 13.02 8.20 -7.59
CA CYS A 63 12.46 6.98 -8.17
C CYS A 63 13.38 6.41 -9.26
N LYS A 64 13.74 5.13 -9.15
CA LYS A 64 14.64 4.44 -10.08
C LYS A 64 14.01 4.23 -11.47
N SER A 65 12.69 4.09 -11.54
CA SER A 65 11.95 3.81 -12.79
C SER A 65 11.52 5.08 -13.54
N CYS A 66 10.98 6.07 -12.83
CA CYS A 66 10.43 7.27 -13.46
C CYS A 66 11.52 8.25 -13.90
N ARG A 67 11.50 8.65 -15.18
CA ARG A 67 12.32 9.76 -15.70
C ARG A 67 11.52 11.07 -15.80
N ALA A 68 12.21 12.18 -15.62
CA ALA A 68 11.74 13.54 -15.86
C ALA A 68 12.19 14.02 -17.27
N TRP A 69 11.77 15.23 -17.66
CA TRP A 69 11.95 15.83 -19.00
C TRP A 69 13.42 15.97 -19.50
N TYR A 70 14.41 15.63 -18.69
CA TYR A 70 15.84 15.81 -19.00
C TYR A 70 16.64 14.57 -18.62
N GLY A 71 16.03 13.38 -18.70
CA GLY A 71 16.66 12.09 -18.41
C GLY A 71 16.97 11.83 -16.92
N ARG A 72 16.75 12.82 -16.04
CA ARG A 72 16.93 12.67 -14.59
C ARG A 72 15.80 11.86 -13.98
N HIS A 73 16.11 11.06 -12.97
CA HIS A 73 15.11 10.39 -12.14
C HIS A 73 14.20 11.40 -11.44
N ARG A 74 12.89 11.10 -11.40
CA ARG A 74 11.90 11.92 -10.67
C ARG A 74 12.17 11.88 -9.16
N ALA A 75 11.87 12.99 -8.49
CA ALA A 75 11.82 13.00 -7.03
C ALA A 75 10.77 11.99 -6.54
N TRP A 76 11.07 11.32 -5.43
CA TRP A 76 10.12 10.46 -4.75
C TRP A 76 9.33 11.29 -3.71
N PRO A 77 8.02 11.06 -3.51
CA PRO A 77 7.19 10.05 -4.18
C PRO A 77 6.84 10.43 -5.63
N CYS A 78 7.06 9.48 -6.53
CA CYS A 78 6.69 9.62 -7.95
C CYS A 78 5.17 9.37 -8.15
N PRO A 79 4.58 9.69 -9.32
CA PRO A 79 3.14 9.54 -9.55
C PRO A 79 2.58 8.17 -9.16
N VAL A 80 3.17 7.07 -9.63
CA VAL A 80 2.77 5.69 -9.28
C VAL A 80 2.72 5.46 -7.77
N TRP A 81 3.72 5.98 -7.05
CA TRP A 81 3.76 5.84 -5.58
C TRP A 81 2.69 6.69 -4.91
N ARG A 82 2.41 7.88 -5.43
CA ARG A 82 1.35 8.74 -4.90
C ARG A 82 -0.03 8.12 -5.12
N ASP A 83 -0.27 7.56 -6.30
CA ASP A 83 -1.53 6.91 -6.63
C ASP A 83 -1.79 5.72 -5.68
N ALA A 84 -0.74 4.92 -5.44
CA ALA A 84 -0.76 3.83 -4.46
C ALA A 84 -1.11 4.32 -3.04
N VAL A 85 -0.39 5.33 -2.56
CA VAL A 85 -0.61 5.90 -1.22
C VAL A 85 -2.00 6.53 -1.10
N GLN A 86 -2.47 7.22 -2.14
CA GLN A 86 -3.80 7.82 -2.16
C GLN A 86 -4.90 6.76 -2.07
N ALA A 87 -4.80 5.68 -2.85
CA ALA A 87 -5.76 4.58 -2.78
C ALA A 87 -5.77 3.90 -1.39
N LEU A 88 -4.60 3.76 -0.75
CA LEU A 88 -4.51 3.27 0.62
C LEU A 88 -5.20 4.20 1.63
N HIS A 89 -5.01 5.52 1.51
CA HIS A 89 -5.69 6.50 2.37
C HIS A 89 -7.21 6.45 2.19
N GLN A 90 -7.70 6.37 0.96
CA GLN A 90 -9.14 6.27 0.68
C GLN A 90 -9.77 5.03 1.33
N LEU A 91 -9.12 3.87 1.25
CA LEU A 91 -9.58 2.67 1.95
C LEU A 91 -9.52 2.81 3.47
N ASN A 92 -8.46 3.43 3.98
CA ASN A 92 -8.34 3.66 5.41
C ASN A 92 -9.45 4.56 5.95
N ASP A 93 -9.78 5.63 5.23
CA ASP A 93 -10.84 6.56 5.60
C ASP A 93 -12.23 5.89 5.52
N MET A 94 -12.40 4.94 4.59
CA MET A 94 -13.66 4.20 4.43
C MET A 94 -13.84 3.04 5.41
N TYR A 95 -12.77 2.33 5.76
CA TYR A 95 -12.83 1.10 6.57
C TYR A 95 -12.23 1.24 7.97
N GLY A 96 -11.64 2.38 8.30
CA GLY A 96 -11.03 2.63 9.61
C GLY A 96 -9.82 1.73 9.93
N PHE A 97 -9.17 1.14 8.93
CA PHE A 97 -8.14 0.10 9.11
C PHE A 97 -6.92 0.55 9.95
N LEU A 98 -6.61 1.85 9.96
CA LEU A 98 -5.60 2.55 10.76
C LEU A 98 -6.25 3.53 11.77
N GLY A 99 -7.56 3.76 11.67
CA GLY A 99 -8.37 4.63 12.54
C GLY A 99 -8.92 3.93 13.79
N ALA A 100 -8.82 2.60 13.88
CA ALA A 100 -9.10 1.83 15.10
C ALA A 100 -8.02 1.98 16.20
N SER A 101 -7.21 3.03 16.14
CA SER A 101 -6.59 3.57 17.36
C SER A 101 -7.61 4.50 17.98
N ASP A 102 -8.40 3.96 18.89
CA ASP A 102 -9.42 4.65 19.65
C ASP A 102 -8.91 6.03 20.14
N PRO A 103 -9.47 7.16 19.68
CA PRO A 103 -9.05 8.48 20.18
C PRO A 103 -9.38 8.65 21.66
N ALA A 104 -10.22 7.79 22.25
CA ALA A 104 -10.51 7.77 23.67
C ALA A 104 -9.39 7.14 24.53
N SER A 105 -8.43 6.40 23.95
CA SER A 105 -7.32 5.79 24.70
C SER A 105 -6.01 6.58 24.64
N TRP A 106 -5.92 7.67 23.88
CA TRP A 106 -4.71 8.47 23.76
C TRP A 106 -4.75 9.67 24.71
N THR A 107 -4.45 9.42 25.99
CA THR A 107 -4.12 10.48 26.97
C THR A 107 -2.64 10.88 26.92
N GLY A 108 -1.86 10.37 25.96
CA GLY A 108 -0.44 10.69 25.80
C GLY A 108 -0.24 12.10 25.28
N ARG A 109 0.50 12.93 26.03
CA ARG A 109 0.85 14.28 25.59
C ARG A 109 1.89 14.23 24.45
N PRO A 110 1.83 15.15 23.46
CA PRO A 110 2.85 15.25 22.42
C PRO A 110 4.25 15.40 23.04
N GLY A 111 5.16 14.46 22.73
CA GLY A 111 6.54 14.44 23.22
C GLY A 111 6.89 13.26 24.14
N GLU A 112 5.92 12.44 24.53
CA GLU A 112 6.17 11.28 25.38
C GLU A 112 6.77 10.12 24.58
N ARG A 113 7.91 9.60 25.05
CA ARG A 113 8.65 8.54 24.37
C ARG A 113 7.98 7.19 24.65
N VAL A 114 7.37 6.60 23.61
CA VAL A 114 6.75 5.27 23.69
C VAL A 114 7.86 4.21 23.80
N VAL A 115 7.89 3.48 24.91
CA VAL A 115 8.76 2.31 25.09
C VAL A 115 8.01 1.08 24.57
N VAL A 116 8.49 0.51 23.48
CA VAL A 116 7.95 -0.73 22.92
C VAL A 116 8.60 -1.91 23.63
N THR A 117 7.90 -2.49 24.60
CA THR A 117 8.28 -3.78 25.19
C THR A 117 7.89 -4.91 24.24
N GLY A 118 8.90 -5.52 23.60
CA GLY A 118 8.72 -6.74 22.82
C GLY A 118 8.45 -7.96 23.73
N PRO A 119 7.83 -9.03 23.20
CA PRO A 119 7.51 -10.22 23.99
C PRO A 119 8.79 -10.90 24.50
N GLN A 120 8.90 -11.03 25.82
CA GLN A 120 9.93 -11.82 26.48
C GLN A 120 9.84 -13.27 26.01
N ALA A 121 10.91 -13.77 25.40
CA ALA A 121 11.06 -15.18 25.11
C ALA A 121 11.02 -15.95 26.44
N SER A 122 9.93 -16.69 26.67
CA SER A 122 9.83 -17.67 27.75
C SER A 122 10.84 -18.78 27.46
N ARG A 123 11.95 -18.73 28.17
CA ARG A 123 12.95 -19.80 28.20
C ARG A 123 12.44 -20.83 29.22
N ASN A 124 11.96 -21.97 28.73
CA ASN A 124 11.67 -23.13 29.56
C ASN A 124 12.99 -23.79 29.99
N ASP A 125 13.08 -24.03 31.30
CA ASP A 125 13.94 -24.92 32.10
C ASP A 125 15.40 -25.15 31.67
#